data_AF-A0A421BU74-F1
#
_entry.id   AF-A0A421BU74-F1
#
_cell.length_a   1.000
_cell.length_b   1.000
_cell.length_c   1.000
_cell.angle_alpha   90.00
_cell.angle_beta   90.00
_cell.angle_gamma   90.00
#
_symmetry.space_group_name_H-M   'P 1'
#
loop_
_entity.id
_entity.type
_entity.pdbx_description
1 polymer ?
#
loop_
_entity_poly.entity_id
_entity_poly.type
_entity_poly.pdbx_seq_one_letter_code
_entity_poly.pdbx_strand_id
1 'polypeptide(L)' 'MEDEMRSVLKASVVVLAVAAGFVPVRVFAEPSCTDWMDQGDGTSWKECVDDSGVQHCYKVNNTPGSTAYEVSCSD' A
#
# COMPACT_ATOMS: atom_id res chain seq x y z
N MET A 1 36.72 33.34 26.31
CA MET A 1 37.31 32.27 25.51
C MET A 1 36.66 31.01 26.03
N GLU A 2 35.74 30.46 25.22
CA GLU A 2 35.21 29.09 25.30
C GLU A 2 34.38 28.84 26.57
N ASP A 3 33.05 28.91 26.50
CA ASP A 3 32.17 27.73 26.47
C ASP A 3 30.87 28.24 27.14
N GLU A 4 29.62 28.11 26.71
CA GLU A 4 29.00 27.37 25.65
C GLU A 4 27.73 28.17 25.28
N MET A 5 27.64 28.91 24.19
CA MET A 5 27.38 28.41 22.83
C MET A 5 26.42 27.20 22.69
N ARG A 6 26.05 26.47 23.76
CA ARG A 6 25.24 25.24 23.69
C ARG A 6 23.81 25.39 24.16
N SER A 7 23.45 26.42 24.94
CA SER A 7 22.05 26.52 25.41
C SER A 7 21.14 27.40 24.53
N VAL A 8 21.58 27.77 23.34
CA VAL A 8 20.66 28.23 22.27
C VAL A 8 20.02 27.04 21.52
N LEU A 9 20.44 25.80 21.82
CA LEU A 9 19.89 24.57 21.22
C LEU A 9 18.49 24.16 21.73
N LYS A 10 17.84 24.97 22.57
CA LYS A 10 16.49 24.67 23.10
C LYS A 10 15.35 25.41 22.40
N ALA A 11 15.63 26.20 21.39
CA ALA A 11 14.61 26.78 20.53
C ALA A 11 14.64 26.07 19.17
N SER A 12 14.27 24.79 19.12
CA SER A 12 13.86 24.15 17.88
C SER A 12 12.54 24.79 17.44
N VAL A 13 12.65 25.95 16.81
CA VAL A 13 11.57 26.56 16.05
C VAL A 13 11.29 25.60 14.89
N VAL A 14 10.21 24.82 15.00
CA VAL A 14 9.64 24.11 13.85
C VAL A 14 9.03 25.16 12.94
N VAL A 15 9.86 25.70 12.04
CA VAL A 15 9.39 26.54 10.93
C VAL A 15 8.80 25.57 9.91
N LEU A 16 7.48 25.37 9.95
CA LEU A 16 6.75 24.70 8.87
C LEU A 16 6.66 25.70 7.70
N ALA A 17 7.72 25.77 6.90
CA ALA A 17 7.70 26.52 5.65
C ALA A 17 6.80 25.77 4.65
N VAL A 18 5.52 26.13 4.60
CA VAL A 18 4.62 25.78 3.48
C VAL A 18 4.99 26.65 2.29
N ALA A 19 6.17 26.39 1.72
CA ALA A 19 6.65 27.04 0.51
C ALA A 19 6.22 26.19 -0.69
N ALA A 20 5.03 26.51 -1.23
CA ALA A 20 4.67 26.42 -2.65
C ALA A 20 5.08 25.16 -3.45
N GLY A 21 5.03 23.98 -2.84
CA GLY A 21 5.13 22.71 -3.55
C GLY A 21 3.97 21.84 -3.12
N PHE A 22 2.89 21.82 -3.91
CA PHE A 22 1.94 20.71 -3.85
C PHE A 22 2.74 19.46 -4.20
N VAL A 23 3.26 18.76 -3.20
CA VAL A 23 3.73 17.39 -3.41
C VAL A 23 2.46 16.63 -3.80
N PRO A 24 2.34 16.13 -5.05
CA PRO A 24 1.18 15.35 -5.40
C PRO A 24 1.23 14.09 -4.53
N VAL A 25 0.44 14.07 -3.46
CA VAL A 25 0.17 12.85 -2.72
C VAL A 25 -0.61 11.98 -3.69
N ARG A 26 0.08 11.04 -4.33
CA ARG A 26 -0.59 9.99 -5.10
C ARG A 26 -1.21 9.05 -4.07
N VAL A 27 -2.45 9.33 -3.71
CA VAL A 27 -3.32 8.37 -3.03
C VAL A 27 -3.72 7.37 -4.11
N PHE A 28 -3.06 6.22 -4.15
CA PHE A 28 -3.55 5.07 -4.92
C PHE A 28 -4.71 4.47 -4.15
N ALA A 29 -5.86 4.30 -4.78
CA ALA A 29 -6.93 3.56 -4.14
C ALA A 29 -6.50 2.09 -4.07
N GLU A 30 -6.86 1.42 -2.98
CA GLU A 30 -6.71 -0.04 -2.95
C GLU A 30 -7.56 -0.62 -4.10
N PRO A 31 -7.03 -1.60 -4.86
CA PRO A 31 -7.78 -2.22 -5.94
C PRO A 31 -9.16 -2.68 -5.45
N SER A 32 -10.19 -2.46 -6.25
CA SER A 32 -11.52 -2.96 -5.94
C SER A 32 -11.54 -4.46 -6.17
N CYS A 33 -11.61 -5.25 -5.11
CA CYS A 33 -11.57 -6.71 -5.17
C CYS A 33 -12.91 -7.35 -4.84
N THR A 34 -13.21 -8.49 -5.47
CA THR A 34 -14.22 -9.42 -4.97
C THR A 34 -13.76 -10.05 -3.66
N ASP A 35 -14.72 -10.60 -2.90
CA ASP A 35 -14.39 -11.55 -1.85
C ASP A 35 -13.71 -12.80 -2.45
N TRP A 36 -13.02 -13.55 -1.60
CA TRP A 36 -12.48 -14.87 -1.96
C TRP A 36 -13.63 -15.85 -2.20
N MET A 37 -13.69 -16.38 -3.40
CA MET A 37 -14.66 -17.38 -3.83
C MET A 37 -14.02 -18.77 -3.81
N ASP A 38 -14.54 -19.64 -2.96
CA ASP A 38 -14.13 -21.05 -2.90
C ASP A 38 -14.50 -21.76 -4.20
N GLN A 39 -13.53 -22.48 -4.79
CA GLN A 39 -13.71 -23.21 -6.04
C GLN A 39 -14.12 -24.68 -5.80
N GLY A 40 -14.07 -25.17 -4.56
CA GLY A 40 -14.44 -26.54 -4.20
C GLY A 40 -13.35 -27.59 -4.52
N ASP A 41 -12.20 -27.18 -5.05
CA ASP A 41 -11.03 -28.03 -5.33
C ASP A 41 -9.90 -27.86 -4.29
N GLY A 42 -10.20 -27.20 -3.17
CA GLY A 42 -9.22 -26.84 -2.14
C GLY A 42 -8.48 -25.52 -2.43
N THR A 43 -8.92 -24.77 -3.45
CA THR A 43 -8.41 -23.43 -3.74
C THR A 43 -9.51 -22.38 -3.68
N SER A 44 -9.10 -21.14 -3.43
CA SER A 44 -9.97 -19.98 -3.52
C SER A 44 -9.43 -19.01 -4.56
N TRP A 45 -10.32 -18.23 -5.14
CA TRP A 45 -9.99 -17.25 -6.16
C TRP A 45 -10.61 -15.89 -5.85
N LYS A 46 -9.94 -14.81 -6.25
CA LYS A 46 -10.52 -13.46 -6.23
C LYS A 46 -10.08 -12.67 -7.45
N GLU A 47 -10.89 -11.69 -7.80
CA GLU A 47 -10.60 -10.73 -8.85
C GLU A 47 -10.42 -9.34 -8.23
N CYS A 48 -9.50 -8.55 -8.76
CA CYS A 48 -9.28 -7.16 -8.39
C CYS A 48 -9.14 -6.30 -9.64
N VAL A 49 -9.68 -5.08 -9.61
CA VAL A 49 -9.48 -4.08 -10.67
C VAL A 49 -8.69 -2.90 -10.09
N ASP A 50 -7.61 -2.51 -10.76
CA ASP A 50 -6.76 -1.38 -10.36
C ASP A 50 -7.33 -0.03 -10.87
N ASP A 51 -6.69 1.08 -10.48
CA ASP A 51 -7.06 2.43 -10.93
C ASP A 51 -6.91 2.64 -12.45
N SER A 52 -6.16 1.77 -13.13
CA SER A 52 -5.99 1.76 -14.59
C SER A 52 -7.13 1.02 -15.31
N GLY A 53 -8.02 0.36 -14.57
CA GLY A 53 -9.07 -0.50 -15.10
C GLY A 53 -8.58 -1.89 -15.53
N VAL A 54 -7.38 -2.29 -15.12
CA VAL A 54 -6.80 -3.61 -15.42
C VAL A 54 -7.30 -4.61 -14.40
N GLN A 55 -7.77 -5.76 -14.90
CA GLN A 55 -8.23 -6.89 -14.10
C GLN A 55 -7.04 -7.78 -13.70
N HIS A 56 -6.96 -8.11 -12.41
CA HIS A 56 -5.97 -8.97 -11.80
C HIS A 56 -6.65 -10.09 -11.06
N CYS A 57 -6.17 -11.32 -11.25
CA CYS A 57 -6.82 -12.50 -10.74
C CYS A 57 -5.86 -13.28 -9.85
N TYR A 58 -6.31 -13.63 -8.66
CA TYR A 58 -5.46 -14.25 -7.65
C TYR A 58 -6.02 -15.59 -7.23
N LYS A 59 -5.14 -16.58 -7.12
CA LYS A 59 -5.46 -17.91 -6.61
C LYS A 59 -4.68 -18.19 -5.34
N VAL A 60 -5.29 -18.91 -4.42
CA VAL A 60 -4.63 -19.36 -3.18
C VAL A 60 -5.05 -20.79 -2.85
N ASN A 61 -4.13 -21.56 -2.29
CA ASN A 61 -4.46 -22.86 -1.70
C ASN A 61 -5.05 -22.64 -0.31
N ASN A 62 -6.16 -23.32 0.02
CA ASN A 62 -6.86 -23.12 1.29
C ASN A 62 -6.11 -23.73 2.51
N THR A 63 -4.95 -24.35 2.30
CA THR A 63 -4.06 -24.83 3.36
C THR A 63 -3.55 -23.64 4.20
N PRO A 64 -3.61 -23.72 5.54
CA PRO A 64 -3.10 -22.66 6.42
C PRO A 64 -1.65 -22.26 6.10
N GLY A 65 -1.39 -20.96 6.03
CA GLY A 65 -0.06 -20.42 5.73
C GLY A 65 0.28 -20.29 4.24
N SER A 66 -0.64 -20.67 3.33
CA SER A 66 -0.46 -20.44 1.89
C SER A 66 -0.50 -18.96 1.54
N THR A 67 0.25 -18.57 0.51
CA THR A 67 0.27 -17.20 -0.03
C THR A 67 -0.46 -17.18 -1.36
N ALA A 68 -1.25 -16.13 -1.61
CA ALA A 68 -1.91 -15.92 -2.90
C ALA A 68 -0.89 -15.58 -3.99
N TYR A 69 -1.18 -15.98 -5.21
CA TYR A 69 -0.39 -15.65 -6.40
C TYR A 69 -1.30 -15.26 -7.56
N GLU A 70 -0.79 -14.44 -8.47
CA GLU A 70 -1.53 -13.97 -9.64
C GLU A 70 -1.59 -15.07 -10.71
N VAL A 71 -2.75 -15.20 -11.36
CA VAL A 71 -3.08 -16.16 -12.42
C VAL A 71 -3.80 -15.45 -13.56
N SER A 72 -4.00 -16.13 -14.69
CA SER A 72 -4.86 -15.58 -15.74
C SER A 72 -6.30 -15.56 -15.26
N CYS A 73 -7.05 -14.51 -15.61
CA CYS A 73 -8.47 -14.42 -15.28
C CYS A 73 -9.36 -15.41 -16.05
N SER A 74 -8.78 -16.20 -16.93
CA SER A 74 -9.42 -17.19 -17.79
C SER A 74 -9.01 -18.64 -17.48
N ASP A 75 -8.24 -18.85 -16.40
CA ASP A 75 -7.87 -20.19 -15.89
C ASP A 75 -9.06 -20.95 -15.27
#